data_AF-A0A1M6Y346-F1
#
_entry.id   AF-A0A1M6Y346-F1
#
_cell.length_a   1.000
_cell.length_b   1.000
_cell.length_c   1.000
_cell.angle_alpha   90.00
_cell.angle_beta   90.00
_cell.angle_gamma   90.00
#
_symmetry.space_group_name_H-M   'P 1'
#
loop_
_entity.id
_entity.type
_entity.pdbx_description
1 polymer ?
#
loop_
_entity_poly.entity_id
_entity_poly.type
_entity_poly.pdbx_seq_one_letter_code
_entity_poly.pdbx_strand_id
1 'polypeptide(L)'
;MLDDNEFKLCRDAWFEGKEVVEKELKRRSIKDFVWLNKIETFEKYRYLLEMYRITTGEYESNPLAILHHRRSQFGKDCPNCKKPFRTPRAIYCAGCGYGSENMTKI
;
A
#
# COMPACT_ATOMS: atom_id res chain seq x y z
N MET A 1 5.20 -2.14 1.91
CA MET A 1 4.30 -2.62 0.84
C MET A 1 3.27 -3.49 1.50
N LEU A 2 2.00 -3.33 1.14
CA LEU A 2 0.89 -4.12 1.68
C LEU A 2 0.76 -5.42 0.89
N ASP A 3 0.50 -6.52 1.57
CA ASP A 3 0.00 -7.72 0.89
C ASP A 3 -1.43 -7.49 0.32
N ASP A 4 -1.95 -8.48 -0.40
CA ASP A 4 -3.27 -8.34 -1.05
C ASP A 4 -4.43 -8.23 -0.06
N ASN A 5 -4.35 -8.85 1.11
CA ASN A 5 -5.37 -8.78 2.14
C ASN A 5 -5.32 -7.44 2.88
N GLU A 6 -4.11 -7.00 3.25
CA GLU A 6 -3.85 -5.70 3.86
C GLU A 6 -4.29 -4.56 2.95
N PHE A 7 -3.97 -4.65 1.65
CA PHE A 7 -4.42 -3.67 0.66
C PHE A 7 -5.94 -3.69 0.51
N LYS A 8 -6.56 -4.88 0.55
CA LYS A 8 -8.02 -5.01 0.51
C LYS A 8 -8.67 -4.35 1.73
N LEU A 9 -8.16 -4.54 2.94
CA LEU A 9 -8.67 -3.87 4.15
C LEU A 9 -8.64 -2.35 4.00
N CYS A 10 -7.52 -1.81 3.52
CA CYS A 10 -7.37 -0.39 3.23
C CYS A 10 -8.42 0.10 2.22
N ARG A 11 -8.61 -0.64 1.12
CA ARG A 11 -9.63 -0.38 0.11
C ARG A 11 -11.04 -0.43 0.68
N ASP A 12 -11.40 -1.47 1.41
CA ASP A 12 -12.73 -1.63 2.00
C ASP A 12 -13.02 -0.48 2.97
N ALA A 13 -12.07 -0.10 3.82
CA ALA A 13 -12.21 1.06 4.70
C ALA A 13 -12.45 2.36 3.92
N TRP A 14 -11.84 2.54 2.74
CA TRP A 14 -12.12 3.68 1.89
C TRP A 14 -13.57 3.70 1.38
N PHE A 15 -14.11 2.58 0.92
CA PHE A 15 -15.45 2.53 0.30
C PHE A 15 -16.59 2.35 1.30
N GLU A 16 -16.37 1.60 2.37
CA GLU A 16 -17.38 1.21 3.36
C GLU A 16 -17.25 2.02 4.67
N GLY A 17 -16.14 2.74 4.84
CA GLY A 17 -15.99 3.74 5.88
C GLY A 17 -15.57 3.20 7.25
N LYS A 18 -16.00 3.92 8.30
CA LYS A 18 -15.52 3.78 9.68
C LYS A 18 -15.66 2.38 10.26
N GLU A 19 -16.78 1.72 9.97
CA GLU A 19 -17.12 0.42 10.57
C GLU A 19 -16.07 -0.66 10.25
N VAL A 20 -15.45 -0.61 9.06
CA VAL A 20 -14.38 -1.55 8.69
C VAL A 20 -13.16 -1.35 9.58
N VAL A 21 -12.81 -0.10 9.85
CA VAL A 21 -11.69 0.26 10.73
C VAL A 21 -11.96 -0.18 12.17
N GLU A 22 -13.16 0.06 12.69
CA GLU A 22 -13.56 -0.35 14.04
C GLU A 22 -13.59 -1.89 14.21
N LYS A 23 -14.08 -2.62 13.19
CA LYS A 23 -14.02 -4.09 13.16
C LYS A 23 -12.58 -4.58 13.21
N GLU A 24 -11.67 -3.95 12.47
CA GLU A 24 -10.26 -4.32 12.45
C GLU A 24 -9.54 -4.01 13.76
N LEU A 25 -9.81 -2.85 14.38
CA LEU A 25 -9.31 -2.50 15.71
C LEU A 25 -9.72 -3.56 16.74
N LYS A 26 -11.00 -3.98 16.73
CA LYS A 26 -11.50 -5.04 17.60
C LYS A 26 -10.82 -6.38 17.31
N ARG A 27 -10.70 -6.76 16.03
CA ARG A 27 -10.03 -8.01 15.62
C ARG A 27 -8.58 -8.07 16.09
N ARG A 28 -7.86 -6.95 16.03
CA ARG A 28 -6.47 -6.82 16.49
C ARG A 28 -6.32 -6.55 17.99
N SER A 29 -7.42 -6.40 18.73
CA SER A 29 -7.42 -6.04 20.15
C SER A 29 -6.68 -4.73 20.47
N ILE A 30 -6.72 -3.75 19.57
CA ILE A 30 -6.11 -2.42 19.78
C ILE A 30 -7.10 -1.55 20.56
N LYS A 31 -6.73 -1.16 21.78
CA LYS A 31 -7.60 -0.38 22.69
C LYS A 31 -7.26 1.11 22.74
N ASP A 32 -5.99 1.47 22.60
CA ASP A 32 -5.50 2.85 22.75
C ASP A 32 -5.39 3.58 21.41
N PHE A 33 -6.32 3.30 20.49
CA PHE A 33 -6.30 3.91 19.16
C PHE A 33 -6.80 5.35 19.20
N VAL A 34 -5.99 6.26 18.67
CA VAL A 34 -6.33 7.68 18.53
C VAL A 34 -6.60 8.01 17.06
N TRP A 35 -7.86 8.37 16.79
CA TRP A 35 -8.31 8.88 15.50
C TRP A 35 -7.67 10.24 15.19
N LEU A 36 -7.31 10.46 13.93
CA LEU A 36 -6.89 11.77 13.45
C LEU A 36 -8.07 12.74 13.57
N ASN A 37 -7.93 13.84 14.29
CA ASN A 37 -9.05 14.75 14.53
C ASN A 37 -9.52 15.45 13.24
N LYS A 38 -8.59 15.91 12.40
CA LYS A 38 -8.89 16.66 11.18
C LYS A 38 -7.91 16.30 10.07
N ILE A 39 -8.42 16.05 8.86
CA ILE A 39 -7.63 15.81 7.66
C ILE A 39 -8.05 16.89 6.65
N GLU A 40 -7.43 18.07 6.74
CA GLU A 40 -7.84 19.26 5.97
C GLU A 40 -7.83 19.02 4.47
N THR A 41 -6.85 18.27 3.99
CA THR A 41 -6.76 17.80 2.60
C THR A 41 -6.99 16.29 2.62
N PHE A 42 -7.87 15.78 1.75
CA PHE A 42 -8.18 14.35 1.63
C PHE A 42 -9.10 13.72 2.70
N GLU A 43 -9.97 14.49 3.33
CA GLU A 43 -10.95 13.98 4.31
C GLU A 43 -11.75 12.75 3.79
N LYS A 44 -12.09 12.71 2.48
CA LYS A 44 -12.76 11.55 1.84
C LYS A 44 -11.96 10.23 1.89
N TYR A 45 -10.69 10.28 2.24
CA TYR A 45 -9.78 9.13 2.40
C TYR A 45 -9.43 8.86 3.86
N ARG A 46 -10.09 9.51 4.83
CA ARG A 46 -9.80 9.34 6.26
C ARG A 46 -9.64 7.86 6.64
N TYR A 47 -10.63 7.04 6.31
CA TYR A 47 -10.64 5.64 6.74
C TYR A 47 -9.60 4.78 6.00
N LEU A 48 -9.19 5.16 4.79
CA LEU A 48 -8.04 4.57 4.11
C LEU A 48 -6.75 4.82 4.91
N LEU A 49 -6.54 6.07 5.33
CA LEU A 49 -5.37 6.50 6.10
C LEU A 49 -5.32 5.83 7.47
N GLU A 50 -6.46 5.74 8.16
CA GLU A 50 -6.55 5.09 9.46
C GLU A 50 -6.31 3.58 9.35
N MET A 51 -6.90 2.91 8.37
CA MET A 51 -6.66 1.49 8.14
C MET A 51 -5.19 1.21 7.82
N TYR A 52 -4.56 2.08 7.03
CA TYR A 52 -3.13 1.98 6.73
C TYR A 52 -2.28 2.11 7.99
N ARG A 53 -2.54 3.10 8.85
CA ARG A 53 -1.87 3.27 10.15
C ARG A 53 -2.04 2.04 11.04
N ILE A 54 -3.25 1.49 11.14
CA ILE A 54 -3.53 0.31 11.97
C ILE A 54 -2.83 -0.94 11.42
N THR A 55 -2.78 -1.07 10.10
CA THR A 55 -2.21 -2.24 9.43
C THR A 55 -0.69 -2.25 9.51
N THR A 56 -0.05 -1.07 9.34
CA THR A 56 1.40 -0.96 9.18
C THR A 56 2.13 -0.34 10.37
N GLY A 57 1.43 0.40 11.23
CA GLY A 57 2.02 1.26 12.25
C GLY A 57 2.50 2.62 11.73
N GLU A 58 2.48 2.85 10.41
CA GLU A 58 3.06 4.05 9.78
C GLU A 58 2.00 5.11 9.48
N TYR A 59 2.38 6.38 9.62
CA TYR A 59 1.57 7.51 9.18
C TYR A 59 1.87 7.86 7.72
N GLU A 60 0.83 7.91 6.88
CA GLU A 60 0.90 8.42 5.52
C GLU A 60 0.11 9.73 5.42
N SER A 61 0.71 10.74 4.76
CA SER A 61 0.11 12.06 4.54
C SER A 61 -0.66 12.13 3.22
N ASN A 62 -0.26 11.33 2.23
CA ASN A 62 -0.85 11.30 0.90
C ASN A 62 -1.57 9.96 0.66
N PRO A 63 -2.91 9.91 0.76
CA PRO A 63 -3.65 8.66 0.59
C PRO A 63 -3.50 8.03 -0.80
N LEU A 64 -3.14 8.83 -1.82
CA LEU A 64 -2.88 8.28 -3.16
C LEU A 64 -1.61 7.44 -3.21
N ALA A 65 -0.64 7.67 -2.31
CA ALA A 65 0.55 6.83 -2.20
C ALA A 65 0.19 5.39 -1.79
N ILE A 66 -0.81 5.24 -0.89
CA ILE A 66 -1.31 3.94 -0.44
C ILE A 66 -1.84 3.11 -1.63
N LEU A 67 -2.42 3.74 -2.65
CA LEU A 67 -2.93 3.05 -3.83
C LEU A 67 -1.82 2.36 -4.64
N HIS A 68 -0.57 2.77 -4.46
CA HIS A 68 0.62 2.14 -5.07
C HIS A 68 1.28 1.10 -4.17
N HIS A 69 0.74 0.81 -2.98
CA HIS A 69 1.38 -0.10 -2.02
C HIS A 69 1.04 -1.58 -2.21
N ARG A 70 0.15 -1.96 -3.14
CA ARG A 70 -0.24 -3.37 -3.37
C ARG A 70 0.93 -4.20 -3.90
N ARG A 71 1.48 -5.10 -3.09
CA ARG A 71 2.71 -5.87 -3.41
C ARG A 71 2.58 -6.72 -4.68
N SER A 72 1.41 -7.29 -4.95
CA SER A 72 1.15 -8.13 -6.13
C SER A 72 1.17 -7.38 -7.46
N GLN A 73 1.10 -6.04 -7.45
CA GLN A 73 1.27 -5.22 -8.65
C GLN A 73 2.74 -5.14 -9.10
N PHE A 74 3.66 -5.60 -8.26
CA PHE A 74 5.09 -5.56 -8.52
C PHE A 74 5.65 -6.98 -8.64
N GLY A 75 6.72 -7.13 -9.42
CA GLY A 75 7.40 -8.41 -9.53
C GLY A 75 8.32 -8.71 -8.35
N LYS A 76 9.09 -9.78 -8.49
CA LYS A 76 10.18 -10.11 -7.57
C LYS A 76 11.19 -8.96 -7.48
N ASP A 77 12.05 -9.04 -6.48
CA ASP A 77 13.12 -8.05 -6.32
C ASP A 77 14.18 -8.22 -7.41
N CYS A 78 14.66 -7.10 -7.94
CA CYS A 78 15.73 -7.08 -8.91
C CYS A 78 16.98 -7.76 -8.31
N PRO A 79 17.58 -8.74 -8.98
CA PRO A 79 18.75 -9.42 -8.43
C PRO A 79 19.95 -8.48 -8.24
N ASN A 80 20.03 -7.39 -9.02
CA ASN A 80 21.06 -6.37 -8.91
C ASN A 80 20.78 -5.35 -7.78
N CYS A 81 19.75 -4.51 -7.92
CA CYS A 81 19.52 -3.39 -7.00
C CYS A 81 18.51 -3.67 -5.86
N LYS A 82 17.96 -4.88 -5.78
CA LYS A 82 16.97 -5.33 -4.77
C LYS A 82 15.64 -4.56 -4.73
N LYS A 83 15.45 -3.55 -5.57
CA LYS A 83 14.12 -2.91 -5.77
C LYS A 83 13.19 -3.85 -6.54
N PRO A 84 11.88 -3.88 -6.24
CA PRO A 84 10.94 -4.73 -6.94
C PRO A 84 10.79 -4.31 -8.41
N PHE A 85 10.58 -5.28 -9.30
CA PHE A 85 10.22 -4.99 -10.69
C PHE A 85 8.87 -4.26 -10.76
N ARG A 86 8.72 -3.32 -11.72
CA ARG A 86 7.51 -2.46 -11.83
C ARG A 86 6.23 -3.23 -12.09
N THR A 87 6.31 -4.43 -12.65
CA THR A 87 5.17 -5.33 -12.85
C THR A 87 5.60 -6.78 -12.61
N PRO A 88 4.66 -7.72 -12.37
CA PRO A 88 5.00 -9.14 -12.16
C PRO A 88 5.68 -9.81 -13.35
N ARG A 89 5.44 -9.31 -14.57
CA ARG A 89 5.98 -9.86 -15.82
C ARG A 89 7.25 -9.16 -16.30
N ALA A 90 7.66 -8.08 -15.65
CA ALA A 90 8.83 -7.33 -16.08
C ALA A 90 10.12 -8.13 -15.88
N ILE A 91 10.92 -8.21 -16.95
CA ILE A 91 12.26 -8.82 -16.97
C ILE A 91 13.39 -7.78 -16.99
N TYR A 92 13.02 -6.50 -17.08
CA TYR A 92 13.92 -5.35 -17.10
C TYR A 92 13.67 -4.43 -15.89
N CYS A 93 14.74 -3.97 -15.24
CA CYS A 93 14.69 -3.07 -14.10
C CYS A 93 14.93 -1.61 -14.51
N ALA A 94 13.86 -0.83 -14.60
CA ALA A 94 13.93 0.59 -14.91
C ALA A 94 14.70 1.45 -13.87
N GLY A 95 15.01 0.90 -12.69
CA GLY A 95 15.73 1.63 -11.65
C GLY A 95 17.25 1.49 -11.70
N CYS A 96 17.79 0.44 -12.31
CA CYS A 96 19.24 0.21 -12.37
C CYS A 96 19.75 -0.33 -13.72
N GLY A 97 18.86 -0.56 -14.70
CA GLY A 97 19.23 -1.07 -16.01
C GLY A 97 19.35 -2.59 -16.11
N TYR A 98 19.21 -3.36 -15.03
CA TYR A 98 19.30 -4.83 -15.09
C TYR A 98 18.35 -5.41 -16.16
N GLY A 99 18.86 -6.28 -17.03
CA GLY A 99 18.09 -6.91 -18.09
C GLY A 99 17.89 -6.05 -19.34
N SER A 100 18.60 -4.92 -19.47
CA SER A 100 18.50 -3.99 -20.62
C SER A 100 18.83 -4.65 -21.96
N GLU A 101 19.70 -5.67 -21.96
CA GLU A 101 20.04 -6.46 -23.15
C GLU A 101 18.85 -7.23 -23.74
N ASN A 102 17.77 -7.38 -22.98
CA ASN A 102 16.53 -8.00 -23.45
C ASN A 102 15.55 -7.00 -24.09
N MET A 103 15.83 -5.69 -24.00
CA MET A 103 14.95 -4.65 -24.55
C MET A 103 15.07 -4.48 -26.06
N THR A 104 16.19 -4.89 -26.67
CA THR A 104 16.46 -4.77 -28.11
C THR A 104 15.94 -5.96 -28.94
N LYS A 105 15.25 -6.92 -28.31
CA LYS A 105 14.77 -8.16 -28.96
C LYS A 105 13.26 -8.20 -29.20
N ILE A 106 12.60 -7.04 -29.25
CA ILE A 106 11.15 -6.90 -29.53
C ILE A 106 10.96 -6.50 -30.98
#